data_AF-A0A6L6U8N6-F1
#
_entry.id   AF-A0A6L6U8N6-F1
#
_cell.length_a   1.000
_cell.length_b   1.000
_cell.length_c   1.000
_cell.angle_alpha   90.00
_cell.angle_beta   90.00
_cell.angle_gamma   90.00
#
_symmetry.space_group_name_H-M   'P 1'
#
loop_
_entity.id
_entity.type
_entity.pdbx_description
1 polymer ?
#
loop_
_entity_poly.entity_id
_entity_poly.type
_entity_poly.pdbx_seq_one_letter_code
_entity_poly.pdbx_strand_id
1 'polypeptide(L)'
;MKLSYRCSSCKKDNSIKTKATDRYGLLMETGTNEFKHRCKHCGNITKKHINRLYAEDNYTYVLAGLVLAVIATYFMWDFGFISTLTGSIPIWFWTEMKKKSSNFNRTMVD
;
A
#
# COMPACT_ATOMS: atom_id res chain seq x y z
N MET A 1 -1.71 1.07 -1.26
CA MET A 1 -1.17 0.19 -0.20
C MET A 1 -2.25 -0.79 0.24
N LYS A 2 -1.87 -1.87 0.92
CA LYS A 2 -2.81 -2.86 1.46
C LYS A 2 -2.70 -2.83 2.98
N LEU A 3 -3.80 -2.65 3.71
CA LEU A 3 -3.75 -2.68 5.16
C LEU A 3 -3.93 -4.12 5.65
N SER A 4 -3.13 -4.54 6.61
CA SER A 4 -3.24 -5.82 7.27
C SER A 4 -3.39 -5.65 8.78
N TYR A 5 -4.12 -6.58 9.38
CA TYR A 5 -4.28 -6.66 10.83
C TYR A 5 -4.35 -8.10 11.28
N ARG A 6 -3.81 -8.35 12.48
CA ARG A 6 -3.86 -9.65 13.10
C ARG A 6 -5.16 -9.84 13.88
N CYS A 7 -5.92 -10.88 13.54
CA CYS A 7 -7.13 -11.22 14.27
C CYS A 7 -6.78 -11.70 15.69
N SER A 8 -7.49 -11.24 16.72
CA SER A 8 -7.28 -11.71 18.11
C SER A 8 -7.74 -13.15 18.32
N SER A 9 -8.75 -13.61 17.58
CA SER A 9 -9.37 -14.92 17.77
C SER A 9 -8.57 -16.03 17.07
N CYS A 10 -8.32 -15.90 15.76
CA CYS A 10 -7.62 -16.94 14.99
C CYS A 10 -6.11 -16.69 14.83
N LYS A 11 -5.59 -15.55 15.32
CA LYS A 11 -4.19 -15.12 15.16
C LYS A 11 -3.69 -15.07 13.72
N LYS A 12 -4.57 -15.16 12.72
CA LYS A 12 -4.26 -15.03 11.29
C LYS A 12 -4.37 -13.57 10.86
N ASP A 13 -3.53 -13.21 9.90
CA ASP A 13 -3.54 -11.88 9.31
C ASP A 13 -4.67 -11.77 8.28
N ASN A 14 -5.36 -10.64 8.35
CA ASN A 14 -6.45 -10.29 7.45
C ASN A 14 -6.08 -9.02 6.73
N SER A 15 -6.38 -8.99 5.44
CA SER A 15 -6.13 -7.81 4.62
C SER A 15 -7.40 -7.05 4.32
N ILE A 16 -7.29 -5.73 4.41
CA ILE A 16 -8.32 -4.75 4.12
C ILE A 16 -7.83 -3.91 2.93
N LYS A 17 -8.72 -3.69 1.96
CA LYS A 17 -8.51 -2.73 0.89
C LYS A 17 -9.11 -1.40 1.35
N THR A 18 -8.32 -0.34 1.34
CA THR A 18 -8.80 1.03 1.62
C THR A 18 -8.19 1.97 0.60
N LYS A 19 -8.87 3.09 0.35
CA LYS A 19 -8.39 4.15 -0.54
C LYS A 19 -7.51 5.18 0.18
N ALA A 20 -7.58 5.23 1.51
CA ALA A 20 -6.77 6.13 2.31
C ALA A 20 -5.26 5.91 2.07
N THR A 21 -4.51 7.01 2.04
CA THR A 21 -3.06 7.03 1.86
C THR A 21 -2.29 7.08 3.19
N ASP A 22 -2.94 7.57 4.25
CA ASP A 22 -2.37 7.81 5.57
C ASP A 22 -3.42 7.50 6.67
N ARG A 23 -2.98 7.36 7.93
CA ARG A 23 -3.88 7.06 9.06
C ARG A 23 -4.93 8.14 9.30
N TYR A 24 -4.60 9.41 9.10
CA TYR A 24 -5.58 10.51 9.16
C TYR A 24 -6.65 10.39 8.08
N GLY A 25 -6.27 10.02 6.85
CA GLY A 25 -7.23 9.74 5.78
C GLY A 25 -8.15 8.58 6.13
N LEU A 26 -7.62 7.54 6.77
CA LEU A 26 -8.42 6.41 7.23
C LEU A 26 -9.37 6.79 8.37
N LEU A 27 -8.94 7.68 9.26
CA LEU A 27 -9.77 8.24 10.32
C LEU A 27 -10.93 9.05 9.73
N MET A 28 -10.67 9.90 8.74
CA MET A 28 -11.71 10.65 8.05
C MET A 28 -12.70 9.74 7.30
N GLU A 29 -12.20 8.66 6.69
CA GLU A 29 -13.04 7.69 5.95
C GLU A 29 -13.91 6.84 6.90
N THR A 30 -13.38 6.45 8.06
CA THR A 30 -14.07 5.59 9.04
C THR A 30 -14.90 6.40 10.04
N GLY A 31 -14.60 7.70 10.19
CA GLY A 31 -15.22 8.61 11.16
C GLY A 31 -14.95 8.27 12.63
N THR A 32 -14.21 7.19 12.92
CA THR A 32 -13.95 6.67 14.27
C THR A 32 -12.56 6.04 14.36
N ASN A 33 -11.95 6.09 15.55
CA ASN A 33 -10.64 5.50 15.82
C ASN A 33 -10.66 3.96 15.85
N GLU A 34 -11.87 3.37 15.87
CA GLU A 34 -12.09 1.94 15.92
C GLU A 34 -12.53 1.39 14.56
N PHE A 35 -11.72 0.51 14.01
CA PHE A 35 -12.07 -0.25 12.83
C PHE A 35 -12.79 -1.54 13.22
N LYS A 36 -14.06 -1.68 12.82
CA LYS A 36 -14.85 -2.91 13.01
C LYS A 36 -14.88 -3.72 11.72
N HIS A 37 -14.27 -4.91 11.74
CA HIS A 37 -14.29 -5.78 10.57
C HIS A 37 -14.40 -7.25 10.92
N ARG A 38 -15.11 -7.97 10.06
CA ARG A 38 -15.29 -9.41 10.14
C ARG A 38 -14.04 -10.10 9.60
N CYS A 39 -13.43 -10.95 10.43
CA CYS A 39 -12.31 -11.76 9.98
C CYS A 39 -12.75 -12.72 8.87
N LYS A 40 -12.01 -12.76 7.76
CA LYS A 40 -12.30 -13.67 6.63
C LYS A 40 -12.00 -15.14 6.94
N HIS A 41 -11.16 -15.39 7.94
CA HIS A 41 -10.74 -16.75 8.30
C HIS A 41 -11.66 -17.42 9.34
N CYS A 42 -12.10 -16.69 10.36
CA CYS A 42 -12.92 -17.26 11.45
C CYS A 42 -14.31 -16.64 11.59
N GLY A 43 -14.66 -15.64 10.77
CA GLY A 43 -15.97 -15.00 10.81
C GLY A 43 -16.23 -14.12 12.04
N ASN A 44 -15.30 -14.03 12.98
CA ASN A 44 -15.44 -13.24 14.20
C ASN A 44 -15.31 -11.73 13.92
N ILE A 45 -16.09 -10.92 14.62
CA ILE A 45 -16.08 -9.47 14.48
C ILE A 45 -14.99 -8.92 15.41
N THR A 46 -13.93 -8.43 14.80
CA THR A 46 -12.81 -7.81 15.52
C THR A 46 -12.95 -6.29 15.49
N LYS A 47 -12.89 -5.68 16.67
CA LYS A 47 -12.69 -4.24 16.83
C LYS A 47 -11.20 -3.99 17.06
N LYS A 48 -10.57 -3.15 16.24
CA LYS A 48 -9.16 -2.80 16.37
C LYS A 48 -8.98 -1.30 16.19
N HIS A 49 -8.13 -0.72 17.03
CA HIS A 49 -7.71 0.66 16.86
C HIS A 49 -6.95 0.83 15.54
N ILE A 50 -7.13 1.97 14.86
CA ILE A 50 -6.42 2.31 13.61
C ILE A 50 -4.90 2.13 13.76
N ASN A 51 -4.34 2.48 14.92
CA ASN A 51 -2.91 2.35 15.19
C ASN A 51 -2.37 0.90 15.19
N ARG A 52 -3.26 -0.10 15.30
CA ARG A 52 -2.89 -1.54 15.22
C ARG A 52 -2.96 -2.11 13.80
N LEU A 53 -3.26 -1.27 12.81
CA LEU A 53 -3.22 -1.62 11.40
C LEU A 53 -1.80 -1.41 10.86
N TYR A 54 -1.36 -2.35 10.03
CA TYR A 54 -0.08 -2.31 9.33
C TYR A 54 -0.32 -2.06 7.84
N ALA A 55 0.47 -1.20 7.21
CA ALA A 55 0.46 -1.05 5.77
C ALA A 55 1.53 -1.94 5.13
N GLU A 56 1.09 -2.77 4.19
CA GLU A 56 1.92 -3.56 3.29
C GLU A 56 2.07 -2.86 1.93
N ASP A 57 3.28 -2.97 1.39
CA ASP A 57 3.61 -2.53 0.03
C ASP A 57 2.78 -3.33 -0.99
N ASN A 58 2.19 -2.64 -1.96
CA ASN A 58 1.50 -3.29 -3.07
C ASN A 58 2.35 -3.21 -4.34
N TYR A 59 3.14 -4.25 -4.60
CA TYR A 59 4.06 -4.28 -5.74
C TYR A 59 3.39 -4.34 -7.13
N THR A 60 2.07 -4.51 -7.22
CA THR A 60 1.36 -4.54 -8.51
C THR A 60 1.61 -3.28 -9.34
N TYR A 61 1.68 -2.10 -8.70
CA TYR A 61 1.97 -0.85 -9.42
C TYR A 61 3.43 -0.72 -9.85
N VAL A 62 4.40 -1.29 -9.09
CA VAL A 62 5.80 -1.34 -9.55
C VAL A 62 5.89 -2.20 -10.82
N LEU A 63 5.21 -3.35 -10.82
CA LEU A 63 5.23 -4.25 -11.97
C LEU A 63 4.61 -3.59 -13.21
N ALA A 64 3.49 -2.88 -13.06
CA ALA A 64 2.89 -2.11 -14.15
C ALA A 64 3.83 -1.00 -14.67
N GLY A 65 4.49 -0.27 -13.75
CA GLY A 65 5.48 0.74 -14.11
C GLY A 65 6.70 0.15 -14.84
N LEU A 66 7.13 -1.05 -14.46
CA LEU A 66 8.22 -1.77 -15.12
C LEU A 66 7.85 -2.17 -16.55
N VAL A 67 6.65 -2.70 -16.76
CA VAL A 67 6.18 -3.04 -18.12
C VAL A 67 6.11 -1.79 -19.01
N LEU A 68 5.56 -0.69 -18.49
CA LEU A 68 5.53 0.58 -19.21
C LEU A 68 6.93 1.11 -19.52
N ALA A 69 7.87 0.99 -18.58
CA ALA A 69 9.25 1.41 -18.80
C ALA A 69 9.89 0.61 -19.94
N VAL A 70 9.71 -0.72 -19.99
CA VAL A 70 10.23 -1.57 -21.09
C VAL A 70 9.65 -1.15 -22.44
N ILE A 71 8.34 -0.90 -22.51
CA ILE A 71 7.68 -0.43 -23.74
C ILE A 71 8.26 0.93 -24.16
N ALA A 72 8.37 1.87 -23.22
CA ALA A 72 8.94 3.19 -23.50
C ALA A 72 10.40 3.10 -23.98
N THR A 73 11.21 2.24 -23.37
CA THR A 73 12.60 1.99 -23.81
C THR A 73 12.65 1.44 -25.22
N TYR A 74 11.74 0.53 -25.58
CA TYR A 74 11.67 -0.02 -26.94
C TYR A 74 11.37 1.07 -27.98
N PHE A 75 10.40 1.95 -27.71
CA PHE A 75 10.09 3.07 -28.63
C PHE A 75 11.18 4.14 -28.68
N MET A 76 11.92 4.34 -27.59
CA MET A 76 12.99 5.34 -27.50
C MET A 76 14.39 4.78 -27.83
N TRP A 77 14.49 3.56 -28.36
CA TRP A 77 15.76 2.89 -28.60
C TRP A 77 16.71 3.71 -29.50
N ASP A 78 16.15 4.41 -30.49
CA ASP A 78 16.92 5.24 -31.44
C ASP A 78 17.43 6.55 -30.83
N PHE A 79 16.89 6.99 -29.68
CA PHE A 79 17.29 8.22 -28.99
C PHE A 79 18.50 8.03 -28.05
N GLY A 80 19.13 6.86 -28.04
CA GLY A 80 20.37 6.60 -27.30
C GLY A 80 20.19 6.77 -25.79
N PHE A 81 21.04 7.61 -25.15
CA PHE A 81 21.07 7.80 -23.69
C PHE A 81 19.72 8.18 -23.06
N ILE A 82 18.82 8.83 -23.81
CA ILE A 82 17.48 9.23 -23.33
C ILE A 82 16.65 8.00 -22.93
N SER A 83 16.86 6.86 -23.60
CA SER A 83 16.20 5.59 -23.24
C SER A 83 16.56 5.09 -21.84
N THR A 84 17.71 5.49 -21.27
CA THR A 84 18.10 5.10 -19.90
C THR A 84 17.27 5.78 -18.82
N LEU A 85 16.66 6.94 -19.12
CA LEU A 85 15.81 7.67 -18.18
C LEU A 85 14.53 6.90 -17.85
N THR A 86 14.04 6.03 -18.73
CA THR A 86 12.87 5.20 -18.46
C THR A 86 13.10 4.24 -17.29
N GLY A 87 14.35 3.84 -17.05
CA GLY A 87 14.75 3.01 -15.90
C GLY A 87 14.55 3.70 -14.55
N SER A 88 14.45 5.03 -14.53
CA SER A 88 14.14 5.79 -13.31
C SER A 88 12.67 5.65 -12.87
N ILE A 89 11.76 5.34 -13.81
CA ILE A 89 10.31 5.26 -13.56
C ILE A 89 9.97 4.16 -12.53
N PRO A 90 10.39 2.88 -12.70
CA PRO A 90 10.12 1.85 -11.70
C PRO A 90 10.73 2.17 -10.33
N ILE A 91 11.92 2.77 -10.32
CA ILE A 91 12.62 3.15 -9.08
C ILE A 91 11.80 4.21 -8.33
N TRP A 92 11.31 5.24 -9.04
CA TRP A 92 10.47 6.27 -8.46
C TRP A 92 9.15 5.72 -7.90
N PHE A 93 8.46 4.83 -8.64
CA PHE A 93 7.25 4.18 -8.13
C PHE A 93 7.52 3.33 -6.88
N TRP A 94 8.67 2.65 -6.83
CA TRP A 94 9.05 1.85 -5.67
C TRP A 94 9.31 2.71 -4.43
N THR A 95 10.04 3.81 -4.57
CA THR A 95 10.32 4.72 -3.45
C THR A 95 9.05 5.39 -2.94
N GLU A 96 8.15 5.82 -3.83
CA GLU A 96 6.85 6.38 -3.46
C GLU A 96 5.99 5.39 -2.68
N MET A 97 5.93 4.12 -3.11
CA MET A 97 5.15 3.12 -2.38
C MET A 97 5.72 2.76 -1.03
N LYS A 98 7.05 2.64 -0.92
CA LYS A 98 7.73 2.46 0.39
C LYS A 98 7.52 3.65 1.32
N LYS A 99 7.53 4.88 0.77
CA LYS A 99 7.29 6.08 1.55
C LYS A 99 5.88 6.09 2.14
N LYS A 100 4.87 5.73 1.35
CA LYS A 100 3.47 5.66 1.79
C LYS A 100 3.25 4.61 2.89
N SER A 101 3.73 3.39 2.70
CA SER A 101 3.57 2.32 3.71
C SER A 101 4.33 2.65 4.99
N SER A 102 5.56 3.17 4.88
CA SER A 102 6.36 3.60 6.02
C SER A 102 5.72 4.76 6.77
N ASN A 103 5.19 5.76 6.06
CA ASN A 103 4.51 6.90 6.69
C ASN A 103 3.26 6.46 7.45
N PHE A 104 2.47 5.56 6.88
CA PHE A 104 1.31 4.98 7.55
C PHE A 104 1.70 4.23 8.83
N ASN A 105 2.79 3.48 8.82
CA ASN A 105 3.22 2.70 9.98
C ASN A 105 3.85 3.57 11.08
N ARG A 106 4.48 4.70 10.72
CA ARG A 106 5.15 5.62 11.66
C ARG A 106 4.20 6.62 12.31
N THR A 107 3.21 7.11 11.57
CA THR A 107 2.23 8.05 12.10
C THR A 107 1.31 7.34 13.09
N MET A 108 1.04 7.95 14.24
CA MET A 108 0.01 7.50 15.18
C MET A 108 -1.02 8.60 15.28
N VAL A 109 -2.28 8.21 15.41
CA VAL A 109 -3.40 9.14 15.57
C VAL A 109 -4.07 8.83 16.90
N ASP A 110 -4.42 9.88 17.64
CA ASP A 110 -5.00 9.81 18.99
C ASP A 110 -6.54 9.73 18.96
#